data_AF-A0A133ZA69-F1
#
_entry.id   AF-A0A133ZA69-F1
#
_cell.length_a   1.000
_cell.length_b   1.000
_cell.length_c   1.000
_cell.angle_alpha   90.00
_cell.angle_beta   90.00
_cell.angle_gamma   90.00
#
_symmetry.space_group_name_H-M   'P 1'
#
loop_
_entity.id
_entity.type
_entity.pdbx_description
1 polymer ?
#
loop_
_entity_poly.entity_id
_entity_poly.type
_entity_poly.pdbx_seq_one_letter_code
_entity_poly.pdbx_strand_id
1 'polypeptide(L)'
;VNHYEVGTTTQLYSPTPGGTQSAQNFNGTGKLGLSENITNKEADIANYEYVNVDVTGAAGASTPNTANGATTVTYVAGNQVVNYYYRRKNAANITVHHYEVGTTNELFTPTGASSPSAVVINGSGRLGQTENLNNEAANIANYEYVSVDVSGASSATTPSSTGATTLTNGNLPQTVIYYYRRK
;
A
#
# COMPACT_ATOMS: atom_id res chain seq x y z
N VAL A 1 -8.38 6.30 -21.03
CA VAL A 1 -8.85 6.27 -19.62
C VAL A 1 -7.70 5.86 -18.74
N ASN A 2 -7.36 6.69 -17.77
CA ASN A 2 -6.27 6.45 -16.84
C ASN A 2 -6.78 6.03 -15.47
N HIS A 3 -5.93 5.32 -14.72
CA HIS A 3 -6.22 4.83 -13.38
C HIS A 3 -5.01 5.12 -12.51
N TYR A 4 -5.03 6.25 -11.81
CA TYR A 4 -3.87 6.79 -11.12
C TYR A 4 -3.98 6.68 -9.60
N GLU A 5 -2.83 6.61 -8.93
CA GLU A 5 -2.77 6.92 -7.50
C GLU A 5 -2.93 8.43 -7.28
N VAL A 6 -3.79 8.82 -6.33
CA VAL A 6 -4.08 10.22 -5.98
C VAL A 6 -2.78 11.01 -5.76
N GLY A 7 -2.70 12.19 -6.37
CA GLY A 7 -1.55 13.09 -6.25
C GLY A 7 -0.34 12.69 -7.11
N THR A 8 -0.45 11.65 -7.94
CA THR A 8 0.62 11.16 -8.80
C THR A 8 0.12 10.89 -10.23
N THR A 9 1.03 10.52 -11.12
CA THR A 9 0.73 9.96 -12.45
C THR A 9 1.03 8.45 -12.53
N THR A 10 1.17 7.78 -11.38
CA THR A 10 1.45 6.34 -11.32
C THR A 10 0.22 5.58 -11.78
N GLN A 11 0.32 4.93 -12.94
CA GLN A 11 -0.74 4.11 -13.49
C GLN A 11 -0.85 2.80 -12.71
N LEU A 12 -2.06 2.44 -12.26
CA LEU A 12 -2.31 1.29 -11.40
C LEU A 12 -2.96 0.12 -12.14
N TYR A 13 -3.66 0.39 -13.23
CA TYR A 13 -4.40 -0.62 -13.98
C TYR A 13 -3.63 -1.14 -15.18
N SER A 14 -3.69 -2.46 -15.40
CA SER A 14 -3.27 -3.09 -16.66
C SER A 14 -4.52 -3.58 -17.43
N PRO A 15 -4.78 -3.08 -18.65
CA PRO A 15 -5.89 -3.54 -19.48
C PRO A 15 -5.78 -5.02 -19.87
N THR A 16 -4.58 -5.59 -19.81
CA THR A 16 -4.32 -7.02 -20.04
C THR A 16 -3.95 -7.67 -18.70
N PRO A 17 -4.63 -8.75 -18.27
CA PRO A 17 -4.27 -9.47 -17.06
C PRO A 17 -2.78 -9.88 -17.07
N GLY A 18 -2.04 -9.50 -16.02
CA GLY A 18 -0.59 -9.74 -15.93
C GLY A 18 0.30 -8.86 -16.82
N GLY A 19 -0.28 -7.94 -17.59
CA GLY A 19 0.43 -6.98 -18.43
C GLY A 19 0.99 -5.78 -17.67
N THR A 20 1.66 -4.90 -18.42
CA THR A 20 2.17 -3.63 -17.89
C THR A 20 1.04 -2.64 -17.65
N GLN A 21 1.11 -1.95 -16.51
CA GLN A 21 0.19 -0.88 -16.16
C GLN A 21 0.18 0.19 -17.25
N SER A 22 -0.99 0.48 -17.80
CA SER A 22 -1.17 1.39 -18.93
C SER A 22 -2.60 1.91 -19.02
N ALA A 23 -2.79 3.00 -19.76
CA ALA A 23 -4.11 3.56 -20.01
C ALA A 23 -4.98 2.61 -20.85
N GLN A 24 -6.29 2.61 -20.61
CA GLN A 24 -7.24 1.98 -21.55
C GLN A 24 -7.49 2.92 -22.73
N ASN A 25 -7.30 2.41 -23.95
CA ASN A 25 -7.51 3.16 -25.17
C ASN A 25 -8.77 2.68 -25.89
N PHE A 26 -9.66 3.62 -26.19
CA PHE A 26 -10.91 3.38 -26.91
C PHE A 26 -10.83 4.05 -28.28
N ASN A 27 -10.92 3.27 -29.37
CA ASN A 27 -10.85 3.82 -30.72
C ASN A 27 -12.18 4.50 -31.08
N GLY A 28 -12.13 5.82 -31.28
CA GLY A 28 -13.27 6.64 -31.69
C GLY A 28 -13.51 6.76 -33.19
N THR A 29 -12.69 6.12 -34.04
CA THR A 29 -12.85 6.18 -35.50
C THR A 29 -14.25 5.70 -35.91
N GLY A 30 -15.00 6.57 -36.59
CA GLY A 30 -16.37 6.24 -37.04
C GLY A 30 -17.43 6.19 -35.94
N LYS A 31 -17.10 6.60 -34.69
CA LYS A 31 -18.02 6.52 -33.55
C LYS A 31 -18.63 7.85 -33.10
N LEU A 32 -18.46 8.93 -33.87
CA LEU A 32 -18.98 10.26 -33.49
C LEU A 32 -20.46 10.20 -33.09
N GLY A 33 -20.81 10.71 -31.91
CA GLY A 33 -22.17 10.68 -31.36
C GLY A 33 -22.59 9.35 -30.71
N LEU A 34 -21.80 8.28 -30.82
CA LEU A 34 -21.99 7.05 -30.04
C LEU A 34 -21.43 7.23 -28.63
N SER A 35 -21.83 6.34 -27.71
CA SER A 35 -21.40 6.41 -26.31
C SER A 35 -20.72 5.14 -25.84
N GLU A 36 -19.75 5.28 -24.94
CA GLU A 36 -19.14 4.20 -24.15
C GLU A 36 -19.50 4.37 -22.68
N ASN A 37 -19.73 3.26 -21.98
CA ASN A 37 -19.84 3.26 -20.53
C ASN A 37 -18.48 2.95 -19.92
N ILE A 38 -17.95 3.88 -19.13
CA ILE A 38 -16.66 3.79 -18.50
C ILE A 38 -16.86 3.68 -16.99
N THR A 39 -16.19 2.71 -16.38
CA THR A 39 -16.27 2.43 -14.96
C THR A 39 -14.88 2.36 -14.34
N ASN A 40 -14.82 2.61 -13.03
CA ASN A 40 -13.61 2.37 -12.27
C ASN A 40 -13.23 0.87 -12.34
N LYS A 41 -11.94 0.58 -12.10
CA LYS A 41 -11.37 -0.77 -12.06
C LYS A 41 -10.91 -1.19 -10.67
N GLU A 42 -11.56 -0.72 -9.60
CA GLU A 42 -11.15 -1.04 -8.23
C GLU A 42 -11.02 -2.55 -7.98
N ALA A 43 -11.97 -3.34 -8.47
CA ALA A 43 -11.94 -4.80 -8.32
C ALA A 43 -10.70 -5.46 -8.95
N ASP A 44 -10.11 -4.81 -9.95
CA ASP A 44 -8.94 -5.30 -10.69
C ASP A 44 -7.62 -4.66 -10.20
N ILE A 45 -7.68 -3.69 -9.28
CA ILE A 45 -6.51 -2.98 -8.75
C ILE A 45 -6.32 -3.39 -7.28
N ALA A 46 -5.41 -4.35 -7.07
CA ALA A 46 -5.11 -4.86 -5.73
C ALA A 46 -4.62 -3.75 -4.79
N ASN A 47 -5.06 -3.80 -3.52
CA ASN A 47 -4.65 -2.90 -2.43
C ASN A 47 -5.08 -1.43 -2.53
N TYR A 48 -5.86 -1.05 -3.53
CA TYR A 48 -6.37 0.31 -3.67
C TYR A 48 -7.90 0.36 -3.57
N GLU A 49 -8.43 1.53 -3.20
CA GLU A 49 -9.85 1.86 -3.25
C GLU A 49 -10.09 3.09 -4.13
N TYR A 50 -11.25 3.13 -4.80
CA TYR A 50 -11.65 4.28 -5.60
C TYR A 50 -11.85 5.53 -4.74
N VAL A 51 -11.42 6.69 -5.24
CA VAL A 51 -11.58 7.98 -4.57
C VAL A 51 -12.48 8.89 -5.38
N ASN A 52 -12.10 9.21 -6.62
CA ASN A 52 -12.86 10.08 -7.49
C ASN A 52 -12.49 9.86 -8.96
N VAL A 53 -13.28 10.47 -9.85
CA VAL A 53 -13.03 10.52 -11.28
C VAL A 53 -13.02 11.97 -11.74
N ASP A 54 -12.11 12.29 -12.63
CA ASP A 54 -11.98 13.57 -13.32
C ASP A 54 -12.28 13.36 -14.80
N VAL A 55 -13.33 14.05 -15.27
CA VAL A 55 -13.81 14.02 -16.66
C VAL A 55 -13.61 15.36 -17.36
N THR A 56 -12.89 16.32 -16.77
CA THR A 56 -12.67 17.64 -17.38
C THR A 56 -11.99 17.57 -18.74
N GLY A 57 -11.19 16.52 -18.97
CA GLY A 57 -10.56 16.21 -20.26
C GLY A 57 -11.47 15.50 -21.28
N ALA A 58 -12.74 15.24 -20.97
CA ALA A 58 -13.67 14.53 -21.83
C ALA A 58 -14.98 15.32 -21.97
N ALA A 59 -15.05 16.24 -22.94
CA ALA A 59 -16.19 17.12 -23.14
C ALA A 59 -17.52 16.40 -23.43
N GLY A 60 -17.47 15.17 -23.96
CA GLY A 60 -18.65 14.33 -24.16
C GLY A 60 -19.04 13.47 -22.95
N ALA A 61 -18.38 13.62 -21.80
CA ALA A 61 -18.68 12.85 -20.60
C ALA A 61 -19.93 13.37 -19.87
N SER A 62 -20.74 12.45 -19.36
CA SER A 62 -21.80 12.75 -18.41
C SER A 62 -21.23 13.10 -17.04
N THR A 63 -22.05 13.72 -16.18
CA THR A 63 -21.76 13.82 -14.75
C THR A 63 -21.51 12.42 -14.17
N PRO A 64 -20.36 12.17 -13.53
CA PRO A 64 -20.07 10.85 -12.98
C PRO A 64 -20.94 10.50 -11.78
N ASN A 65 -21.19 9.21 -11.59
CA ASN A 65 -21.77 8.70 -10.35
C ASN A 65 -20.78 8.94 -9.18
N THR A 66 -21.25 9.53 -8.09
CA THR A 66 -20.39 9.91 -6.96
C THR A 66 -19.89 8.72 -6.14
N ALA A 67 -20.61 7.59 -6.14
CA ALA A 67 -20.25 6.41 -5.36
C ALA A 67 -19.19 5.53 -6.04
N ASN A 68 -19.22 5.44 -7.38
CA ASN A 68 -18.34 4.51 -8.11
C ASN A 68 -17.68 5.13 -9.36
N GLY A 69 -17.91 6.41 -9.65
CA GLY A 69 -17.32 7.10 -10.80
C GLY A 69 -17.78 6.60 -12.16
N ALA A 70 -18.85 5.81 -12.24
CA ALA A 70 -19.42 5.41 -13.53
C ALA A 70 -19.78 6.66 -14.34
N THR A 71 -19.32 6.71 -15.59
CA THR A 71 -19.57 7.82 -16.52
C THR A 71 -19.85 7.27 -17.91
N THR A 72 -20.78 7.90 -18.62
CA THR A 72 -21.01 7.64 -20.04
C THR A 72 -20.26 8.71 -20.83
N VAL A 73 -19.44 8.31 -21.79
CA VAL A 73 -18.71 9.23 -22.66
C VAL A 73 -19.23 9.11 -24.08
N THR A 74 -19.85 10.17 -24.57
CA THR A 74 -20.19 10.30 -25.98
C THR A 74 -18.94 10.72 -26.77
N TYR A 75 -18.67 10.06 -27.88
CA TYR A 75 -17.57 10.43 -28.76
C TYR A 75 -17.87 11.77 -29.43
N VAL A 76 -16.96 12.73 -29.22
CA VAL A 76 -16.94 14.02 -29.91
C VAL A 76 -15.64 14.15 -30.71
N ALA A 77 -15.52 15.18 -31.54
CA ALA A 77 -14.28 15.48 -32.23
C ALA A 77 -13.17 15.84 -31.24
N GLY A 78 -11.95 15.33 -31.48
CA GLY A 78 -10.79 15.55 -30.63
C GLY A 78 -10.53 14.43 -29.64
N ASN A 79 -9.37 14.50 -28.97
CA ASN A 79 -9.00 13.52 -27.95
C ASN A 79 -9.79 13.75 -26.66
N GLN A 80 -10.22 12.67 -26.02
CA GLN A 80 -10.93 12.72 -24.75
C GLN A 80 -10.20 11.89 -23.70
N VAL A 81 -10.05 12.43 -22.50
CA VAL A 81 -9.33 11.81 -21.38
C VAL A 81 -10.21 11.79 -20.14
N VAL A 82 -10.34 10.60 -19.54
CA VAL A 82 -10.96 10.38 -18.24
C VAL A 82 -9.90 9.80 -17.31
N ASN A 83 -9.81 10.35 -16.10
CA ASN A 83 -8.86 9.92 -15.08
C ASN A 83 -9.61 9.42 -13.85
N TYR A 84 -9.44 8.15 -13.49
CA TYR A 84 -9.86 7.60 -12.21
C TYR A 84 -8.71 7.71 -11.22
N TYR A 85 -9.00 8.13 -9.99
CA TYR A 85 -8.01 8.19 -8.93
C TYR A 85 -8.36 7.24 -7.79
N TYR A 86 -7.31 6.68 -7.22
CA TYR A 86 -7.36 5.68 -6.18
C TYR A 86 -6.42 6.05 -5.04
N ARG A 87 -6.75 5.65 -3.81
CA ARG A 87 -5.79 5.65 -2.71
C ARG A 87 -5.49 4.24 -2.27
N ARG A 88 -4.27 4.01 -1.79
CA ARG A 88 -3.90 2.74 -1.22
C ARG A 88 -4.70 2.52 0.07
N LYS A 89 -5.20 1.30 0.26
CA LYS A 89 -5.96 0.89 1.44
C LYS A 89 -5.07 0.90 2.67
N ASN A 90 -5.71 1.05 3.83
CA ASN A 90 -5.04 0.92 5.11
C ASN A 90 -4.71 -0.55 5.40
N ALA A 91 -3.53 -0.78 5.96
CA ALA A 91 -3.16 -2.01 6.63
C ALA A 91 -3.36 -1.87 8.15
N ALA A 92 -3.33 -3.00 8.84
CA ALA A 92 -3.14 -3.01 10.28
C ALA A 92 -1.71 -2.55 10.63
N ASN A 93 -1.55 -2.04 11.85
CA ASN A 93 -0.22 -1.67 12.36
C ASN A 93 0.65 -2.91 12.59
N ILE A 94 1.96 -2.72 12.49
CA ILE A 94 2.96 -3.71 12.89
C ILE A 94 3.56 -3.25 14.22
N THR A 95 3.66 -4.16 15.18
CA THR A 95 4.30 -3.90 16.48
C THR A 95 5.62 -4.65 16.55
N VAL A 96 6.68 -3.96 16.96
CA VAL A 96 8.02 -4.55 17.11
C VAL A 96 8.46 -4.38 18.56
N HIS A 97 8.82 -5.49 19.19
CA HIS A 97 9.31 -5.53 20.57
C HIS A 97 10.81 -5.83 20.60
N HIS A 98 11.50 -5.28 21.60
CA HIS A 98 12.93 -5.51 21.81
C HIS A 98 13.15 -5.96 23.25
N TYR A 99 13.06 -7.28 23.49
CA TYR A 99 13.04 -7.85 24.83
C TYR A 99 14.36 -8.47 25.27
N GLU A 100 14.61 -8.45 26.58
CA GLU A 100 15.58 -9.34 27.20
C GLU A 100 15.07 -10.80 27.18
N VAL A 101 15.94 -11.75 26.79
CA VAL A 101 15.62 -13.18 26.71
C VAL A 101 14.98 -13.67 28.00
N GLY A 102 13.84 -14.35 27.88
CA GLY A 102 13.10 -14.92 29.02
C GLY A 102 12.22 -13.92 29.76
N THR A 103 12.13 -12.68 29.28
CA THR A 103 11.29 -11.62 29.88
C THR A 103 10.49 -10.87 28.80
N THR A 104 9.66 -9.92 29.24
CA THR A 104 9.00 -8.93 28.39
C THR A 104 9.49 -7.51 28.67
N ASN A 105 10.70 -7.37 29.23
CA ASN A 105 11.29 -6.06 29.52
C ASN A 105 11.74 -5.41 28.21
N GLU A 106 11.13 -4.28 27.83
CA GLU A 106 11.58 -3.50 26.69
C GLU A 106 12.96 -2.91 26.94
N LEU A 107 13.83 -3.05 25.96
CA LEU A 107 15.20 -2.57 25.98
C LEU A 107 15.44 -1.41 25.03
N PHE A 108 14.64 -1.31 23.96
CA PHE A 108 14.78 -0.26 22.96
C PHE A 108 13.91 0.94 23.30
N THR A 109 14.48 2.14 23.20
CA THR A 109 13.76 3.41 23.31
C THR A 109 13.60 4.01 21.92
N PRO A 110 12.40 3.96 21.31
CA PRO A 110 12.17 4.53 20.00
C PRO A 110 12.47 6.03 19.97
N THR A 111 12.80 6.56 18.80
CA THR A 111 13.04 8.00 18.65
C THR A 111 11.82 8.80 19.10
N GLY A 112 12.04 9.78 19.98
CA GLY A 112 10.98 10.63 20.54
C GLY A 112 10.29 10.05 21.79
N ALA A 113 10.61 8.82 22.20
CA ALA A 113 10.16 8.26 23.48
C ALA A 113 11.12 8.63 24.62
N SER A 114 10.60 8.69 25.85
CA SER A 114 11.38 8.98 27.07
C SER A 114 11.81 7.72 27.83
N SER A 115 11.31 6.55 27.44
CA SER A 115 11.56 5.27 28.08
C SER A 115 11.44 4.12 27.08
N PRO A 116 12.03 2.95 27.35
CA PRO A 116 11.89 1.79 26.47
C PRO A 116 10.42 1.43 26.22
N SER A 117 10.10 1.14 24.96
CA SER A 117 8.75 0.76 24.53
C SER A 117 8.77 0.06 23.18
N ALA A 118 7.68 -0.64 22.86
CA ALA A 118 7.47 -1.20 21.54
C ALA A 118 7.50 -0.13 20.45
N VAL A 119 7.99 -0.48 19.27
CA VAL A 119 7.88 0.33 18.05
C VAL A 119 6.56 -0.02 17.37
N VAL A 120 5.76 0.99 17.04
CA VAL A 120 4.54 0.81 16.25
C VAL A 120 4.73 1.44 14.87
N ILE A 121 4.67 0.60 13.84
CA ILE A 121 4.69 1.03 12.45
C ILE A 121 3.25 1.18 11.98
N ASN A 122 2.89 2.40 11.58
CA ASN A 122 1.52 2.76 11.19
C ASN A 122 1.18 2.16 9.81
N GLY A 123 0.10 1.39 9.73
CA GLY A 123 -0.35 0.73 8.49
C GLY A 123 -1.18 1.61 7.54
N SER A 124 -1.49 2.85 7.92
CA SER A 124 -2.33 3.77 7.12
C SER A 124 -1.75 3.99 5.72
N GLY A 125 -2.54 3.70 4.69
CA GLY A 125 -2.13 3.79 3.30
C GLY A 125 -0.95 2.87 2.91
N ARG A 126 -0.67 1.80 3.66
CA ARG A 126 0.47 0.91 3.40
C ARG A 126 0.10 -0.50 2.93
N LEU A 127 -1.18 -0.83 2.69
CA LEU A 127 -1.56 -2.20 2.34
C LEU A 127 -0.77 -2.76 1.13
N GLY A 128 -0.23 -3.95 1.31
CA GLY A 128 0.60 -4.64 0.33
C GLY A 128 2.01 -4.08 0.14
N GLN A 129 2.42 -3.01 0.85
CA GLN A 129 3.80 -2.54 0.85
C GLN A 129 4.68 -3.42 1.73
N THR A 130 5.96 -3.50 1.40
CA THR A 130 6.96 -4.22 2.18
C THR A 130 7.55 -3.34 3.28
N GLU A 131 7.66 -3.88 4.49
CA GLU A 131 8.49 -3.34 5.56
C GLU A 131 9.78 -4.14 5.70
N ASN A 132 10.88 -3.44 5.94
CA ASN A 132 12.17 -4.04 6.28
C ASN A 132 12.48 -3.75 7.74
N LEU A 133 12.62 -4.79 8.55
CA LEU A 133 12.93 -4.70 9.97
C LEU A 133 14.34 -5.23 10.24
N ASN A 134 15.02 -4.58 11.18
CA ASN A 134 16.32 -4.97 11.69
C ASN A 134 16.31 -5.00 13.22
N ASN A 135 17.27 -5.72 13.80
CA ASN A 135 17.52 -5.60 15.23
C ASN A 135 18.13 -4.22 15.54
N GLU A 136 18.06 -3.81 16.81
CA GLU A 136 18.53 -2.51 17.30
C GLU A 136 19.73 -2.67 18.26
N ALA A 137 20.52 -3.75 18.16
CA ALA A 137 21.60 -4.03 19.11
C ALA A 137 22.65 -2.91 19.19
N ALA A 138 22.87 -2.17 18.09
CA ALA A 138 23.77 -1.00 18.09
C ALA A 138 23.25 0.16 18.96
N ASN A 139 21.93 0.22 19.17
CA ASN A 139 21.23 1.28 19.89
C ASN A 139 20.77 0.85 21.30
N ILE A 140 21.07 -0.38 21.72
CA ILE A 140 20.75 -0.91 23.05
C ILE A 140 22.04 -1.15 23.83
N ALA A 141 22.32 -0.28 24.79
CA ALA A 141 23.56 -0.34 25.57
C ALA A 141 23.64 -1.62 26.43
N ASN A 142 24.81 -2.25 26.49
CA ASN A 142 25.11 -3.45 27.29
C ASN A 142 24.39 -4.75 26.91
N TYR A 143 23.68 -4.78 25.76
CA TYR A 143 23.02 -5.98 25.25
C TYR A 143 23.54 -6.36 23.87
N GLU A 144 23.42 -7.64 23.52
CA GLU A 144 23.68 -8.18 22.18
C GLU A 144 22.47 -8.96 21.66
N TYR A 145 22.30 -8.97 20.33
CA TYR A 145 21.20 -9.69 19.66
C TYR A 145 21.37 -11.21 19.80
N VAL A 146 20.26 -11.91 20.02
CA VAL A 146 20.22 -13.37 20.14
C VAL A 146 19.39 -14.00 19.04
N SER A 147 18.13 -13.60 18.93
CA SER A 147 17.17 -14.19 17.99
C SER A 147 16.01 -13.25 17.71
N VAL A 148 15.22 -13.58 16.69
CA VAL A 148 13.95 -12.91 16.39
C VAL A 148 12.85 -13.95 16.29
N ASP A 149 11.69 -13.62 16.87
CA ASP A 149 10.46 -14.38 16.77
C ASP A 149 9.47 -13.63 15.86
N VAL A 150 9.06 -14.32 14.81
CA VAL A 150 8.13 -13.83 13.79
C VAL A 150 6.83 -14.64 13.77
N SER A 151 6.58 -15.48 14.77
CA SER A 151 5.37 -16.29 14.86
C SER A 151 4.09 -15.45 14.90
N GLY A 152 4.18 -14.22 15.42
CA GLY A 152 3.12 -13.21 15.40
C GLY A 152 3.02 -12.41 14.09
N ALA A 153 3.85 -12.70 13.08
CA ALA A 153 3.92 -11.97 11.82
C ALA A 153 3.79 -12.92 10.62
N SER A 154 2.55 -13.20 10.21
CA SER A 154 2.25 -14.21 9.20
C SER A 154 2.83 -13.94 7.80
N SER A 155 3.17 -12.69 7.48
CA SER A 155 3.78 -12.32 6.21
C SER A 155 5.31 -12.25 6.25
N ALA A 156 5.91 -12.51 7.42
CA ALA A 156 7.35 -12.39 7.59
C ALA A 156 8.10 -13.42 6.74
N THR A 157 9.17 -12.97 6.08
CA THR A 157 10.15 -13.88 5.49
C THR A 157 10.97 -14.57 6.56
N THR A 158 11.66 -15.66 6.21
CA THR A 158 12.66 -16.27 7.09
C THR A 158 13.70 -15.23 7.50
N PRO A 159 13.91 -15.01 8.82
CA PRO A 159 14.92 -14.07 9.28
C PRO A 159 16.34 -14.48 8.91
N SER A 160 17.19 -13.48 8.66
CA SER A 160 18.64 -13.70 8.55
C SER A 160 19.29 -13.99 9.92
N SER A 161 20.58 -14.35 9.92
CA SER A 161 21.35 -14.57 11.15
C SER A 161 21.50 -13.33 12.04
N THR A 162 21.29 -12.12 11.48
CA THR A 162 21.25 -10.85 12.24
C THR A 162 19.82 -10.42 12.55
N GLY A 163 18.82 -11.25 12.27
CA GLY A 163 17.41 -10.94 12.51
C GLY A 163 16.78 -9.99 11.49
N ALA A 164 17.49 -9.59 10.44
CA ALA A 164 16.88 -8.84 9.34
C ALA A 164 15.72 -9.65 8.76
N THR A 165 14.55 -9.03 8.67
CA THR A 165 13.27 -9.66 8.30
C THR A 165 12.49 -8.70 7.42
N THR A 166 11.81 -9.22 6.41
CA THR A 166 10.87 -8.43 5.59
C THR A 166 9.44 -8.88 5.86
N LEU A 167 8.49 -7.94 5.86
CA LEU A 167 7.06 -8.20 6.08
C LEU A 167 6.26 -7.52 4.98
N THR A 168 5.07 -8.03 4.70
CA THR A 168 4.08 -7.34 3.89
C THR A 168 2.99 -6.76 4.79
N ASN A 169 2.71 -5.46 4.67
CA ASN A 169 1.61 -4.82 5.37
C ASN A 169 0.28 -5.46 4.96
N GLY A 170 -0.40 -6.09 5.93
CA GLY A 170 -1.64 -6.82 5.72
C GLY A 170 -2.79 -6.26 6.54
N ASN A 171 -3.98 -6.85 6.38
CA ASN A 171 -5.17 -6.45 7.12
C ASN A 171 -5.19 -6.95 8.57
N LEU A 172 -4.31 -7.90 8.91
CA LEU A 172 -4.18 -8.45 10.26
C LEU A 172 -2.98 -7.80 10.96
N PRO A 173 -3.10 -7.47 12.26
CA PRO A 173 -1.96 -7.04 13.06
C PRO A 173 -0.83 -8.05 13.00
N GLN A 174 0.41 -7.55 12.98
CA GLN A 174 1.61 -8.39 13.00
C GLN A 174 2.53 -7.95 14.12
N THR A 175 3.14 -8.92 14.80
CA THR A 175 4.08 -8.68 15.88
C THR A 175 5.40 -9.38 15.60
N VAL A 176 6.50 -8.64 15.73
CA VAL A 176 7.87 -9.17 15.66
C VAL A 176 8.58 -8.90 16.98
N ILE A 177 9.29 -9.89 17.50
CA ILE A 177 10.00 -9.75 18.78
C ILE A 177 11.47 -10.04 18.55
N TYR A 178 12.33 -9.06 18.78
CA TYR A 178 13.77 -9.23 18.85
C TYR A 178 14.18 -9.53 20.29
N TYR A 179 14.96 -10.59 20.49
CA TYR A 179 15.48 -10.97 21.79
C TYR A 179 16.97 -10.66 21.92
N TYR A 180 17.35 -10.18 23.11
CA TYR A 180 18.69 -9.76 23.45
C TYR A 180 19.14 -10.37 24.78
N ARG A 181 20.45 -10.49 24.96
CA ARG A 181 21.06 -10.87 26.24
C ARG A 181 22.11 -9.86 26.66
N ARG A 182 22.33 -9.74 27.96
CA ARG A 182 23.36 -8.86 28.52
C ARG A 182 24.76 -9.35 28.12
N LYS A 183 25.66 -8.41 27.81
CA LYS A 183 27.08 -8.67 27.54
C LYS A 183 27.85 -9.05 28.79
#